data_AF-A0A2U9INM1-F1
#
_entry.id   AF-A0A2U9INM1-F1
#
_cell.length_a   1.000
_cell.length_b   1.000
_cell.length_c   1.000
_cell.angle_alpha   90.00
_cell.angle_beta   90.00
_cell.angle_gamma   90.00
#
_symmetry.space_group_name_H-M   'P 1'
#
loop_
_entity.id
_entity.type
_entity.pdbx_description
1 polymer ?
#
loop_
_entity_poly.entity_id
_entity_poly.type
_entity_poly.pdbx_seq_one_letter_code
_entity_poly.pdbx_strand_id
1 'polypeptide(L)'
;MKRINYLFLLLPLVVGLVTSAATSPYSTGAGFEGVNIGAGLAIGLAAIGAGIAVGMAAAAGVGVLTERRDMFGTILIFVAIGEGIVVYGLVFAVLMLFAHV
;
A
#
# COMPACT_ATOMS: atom_id res chain seq x y z
N MET A 1 -18.69 -48.48 -8.49
CA MET A 1 -19.19 -47.49 -7.51
C MET A 1 -18.11 -46.55 -6.97
N LYS A 2 -16.89 -47.01 -6.63
CA LYS A 2 -15.83 -46.14 -6.07
C LYS A 2 -15.40 -44.95 -6.96
N ARG A 3 -15.35 -45.11 -8.28
CA ARG A 3 -14.98 -44.03 -9.23
C ARG A 3 -15.97 -42.86 -9.27
N ILE A 4 -17.24 -43.11 -9.00
CA ILE A 4 -18.29 -42.09 -9.02
C ILE A 4 -18.25 -41.21 -7.76
N ASN A 5 -17.79 -41.76 -6.62
CA ASN A 5 -17.63 -41.00 -5.38
C ASN A 5 -16.46 -40.01 -5.46
N TYR A 6 -15.37 -40.34 -6.17
CA TYR A 6 -14.26 -39.40 -6.37
C TYR A 6 -14.65 -38.21 -7.24
N LEU A 7 -15.50 -38.43 -8.25
CA LEU A 7 -15.98 -37.36 -9.12
C LEU A 7 -16.86 -36.37 -8.35
N PHE A 8 -17.73 -36.85 -7.45
CA PHE A 8 -18.55 -36.00 -6.58
C PHE A 8 -17.72 -35.17 -5.57
N LEU A 9 -16.55 -35.66 -5.18
CA LEU A 9 -15.66 -34.99 -4.22
C LEU A 9 -14.76 -33.95 -4.91
N LEU A 10 -14.35 -34.20 -6.15
CA LEU A 10 -13.48 -33.31 -6.93
C LEU A 10 -14.25 -32.26 -7.75
N LEU A 11 -15.49 -32.53 -8.15
CA LEU A 11 -16.32 -31.57 -8.88
C LEU A 11 -16.49 -30.22 -8.16
N PRO A 12 -16.81 -30.15 -6.85
CA PRO A 12 -16.93 -28.86 -6.16
C PRO A 12 -15.59 -28.12 -6.04
N LEU A 13 -14.46 -28.84 -5.96
CA LEU A 13 -13.12 -28.25 -5.96
C LEU A 13 -12.80 -27.60 -7.31
N VAL A 14 -13.10 -28.29 -8.42
CA VAL A 14 -12.87 -27.78 -9.78
C VAL A 14 -13.81 -26.61 -10.10
N VAL A 15 -15.08 -26.69 -9.69
CA VAL A 15 -16.04 -25.60 -9.87
C VAL A 15 -15.63 -24.37 -9.05
N GLY A 16 -15.18 -24.54 -7.80
CA GLY A 16 -14.67 -23.44 -6.97
C GLY A 16 -13.41 -22.77 -7.51
N LEU A 17 -12.52 -23.54 -8.15
CA LEU A 17 -11.32 -23.00 -8.81
C LEU A 17 -11.67 -22.20 -10.07
N VAL A 18 -12.68 -22.63 -10.83
CA VAL A 18 -13.14 -21.92 -12.04
C VAL A 18 -13.87 -20.62 -11.68
N THR A 19 -14.69 -20.60 -10.62
CA THR A 19 -15.41 -19.39 -10.21
C THR A 19 -14.49 -18.33 -9.60
N SER A 20 -13.43 -18.72 -8.89
CA SER A 20 -12.42 -17.79 -8.37
C SER A 20 -11.53 -17.20 -9.49
N ALA A 21 -11.30 -17.93 -10.58
CA ALA A 21 -10.59 -17.40 -11.76
C ALA A 21 -11.47 -16.49 -12.64
N ALA A 22 -12.80 -16.67 -12.61
CA ALA A 22 -13.75 -15.91 -13.43
C ALA A 22 -14.37 -14.70 -12.71
N THR A 23 -14.15 -14.54 -11.40
CA THR A 23 -14.64 -13.38 -10.64
C THR A 23 -13.64 -12.25 -10.75
N SER A 24 -14.02 -11.20 -11.48
CA SER A 24 -13.35 -9.90 -11.34
C SER A 24 -13.43 -9.51 -9.85
N PRO A 25 -12.34 -9.08 -9.20
CA PRO A 25 -12.27 -8.81 -7.75
C PRO A 25 -13.35 -7.86 -7.19
N TYR A 26 -14.13 -7.24 -8.06
CA TYR A 26 -15.04 -6.13 -7.78
C TYR A 26 -16.54 -6.51 -7.80
N SER A 27 -16.91 -7.76 -8.14
CA SER A 27 -18.34 -8.16 -8.25
C SER A 27 -19.01 -8.59 -6.94
N THR A 28 -18.31 -8.54 -5.82
CA THR A 28 -18.82 -8.88 -4.48
C THR A 28 -18.66 -7.67 -3.55
N GLY A 29 -19.60 -7.43 -2.63
CA GLY A 29 -19.45 -6.37 -1.61
C GLY A 29 -18.13 -6.45 -0.82
N ALA A 30 -17.56 -7.65 -0.70
CA ALA A 30 -16.22 -7.88 -0.13
C ALA A 30 -15.05 -7.29 -0.95
N GLY A 31 -15.22 -7.08 -2.26
CA GLY A 31 -14.22 -6.47 -3.14
C GLY A 31 -13.99 -4.98 -2.85
N PHE A 32 -15.04 -4.25 -2.51
CA PHE A 32 -14.96 -2.84 -2.12
C PHE A 32 -14.34 -2.67 -0.73
N GLU A 33 -14.58 -3.59 0.21
CA GLU A 33 -13.97 -3.56 1.55
C GLU A 33 -12.45 -3.81 1.49
N GLY A 34 -12.01 -4.79 0.68
CA GLY A 34 -10.60 -5.11 0.51
C GLY A 34 -9.78 -3.96 -0.09
N VAL A 35 -10.34 -3.24 -1.07
CA VAL A 35 -9.69 -2.07 -1.69
C VAL A 35 -9.55 -0.91 -0.70
N ASN A 36 -10.58 -0.64 0.11
CA ASN A 36 -10.53 0.44 1.10
C ASN A 36 -9.50 0.17 2.21
N ILE A 37 -9.45 -1.06 2.71
CA ILE A 37 -8.45 -1.48 3.70
C ILE A 37 -7.05 -1.47 3.08
N GLY A 38 -6.91 -1.95 1.84
CA GLY A 38 -5.65 -1.92 1.10
C GLY A 38 -5.12 -0.50 0.89
N ALA A 39 -5.98 0.43 0.48
CA ALA A 39 -5.63 1.84 0.31
C ALA A 39 -5.21 2.50 1.63
N GLY A 40 -5.94 2.23 2.72
CA GLY A 40 -5.59 2.71 4.06
C GLY A 40 -4.25 2.16 4.56
N LEU A 41 -3.97 0.87 4.34
CA LEU A 41 -2.70 0.25 4.68
C LEU A 41 -1.54 0.80 3.85
N ALA A 42 -1.74 1.02 2.55
CA ALA A 42 -0.72 1.55 1.66
C ALA A 42 -0.22 2.93 2.11
N ILE A 43 -1.14 3.88 2.37
CA ILE A 43 -0.76 5.21 2.86
C ILE A 43 -0.29 5.17 4.32
N GLY A 44 -0.91 4.37 5.18
CA GLY A 44 -0.57 4.29 6.59
C GLY A 44 0.84 3.76 6.84
N LEU A 45 1.23 2.67 6.17
CA LEU A 45 2.59 2.13 6.29
C LEU A 45 3.63 3.05 5.65
N ALA A 46 3.31 3.70 4.53
CA ALA A 46 4.19 4.68 3.92
C ALA A 46 4.41 5.91 4.83
N ALA A 47 3.37 6.39 5.49
CA ALA A 47 3.46 7.52 6.43
C ALA A 47 4.35 7.20 7.64
N ILE A 48 4.30 5.97 8.16
CA ILE A 48 5.20 5.54 9.24
C ILE A 48 6.66 5.56 8.78
N GLY A 49 6.95 5.00 7.60
CA GLY A 49 8.29 5.02 7.02
C GLY A 49 8.81 6.44 6.77
N ALA A 50 7.97 7.30 6.19
CA ALA A 50 8.28 8.71 5.95
C ALA A 50 8.55 9.46 7.26
N GLY A 51 7.71 9.27 8.29
CA GLY A 51 7.87 9.92 9.58
C GLY A 51 9.19 9.58 10.28
N ILE A 52 9.65 8.32 10.18
CA ILE A 52 10.95 7.90 10.72
C ILE A 52 12.10 8.58 9.95
N ALA A 53 12.06 8.55 8.61
CA ALA A 53 13.10 9.15 7.77
C ALA A 53 13.20 10.67 7.97
N VAL A 54 12.05 11.35 7.91
CA VAL A 54 11.95 12.81 8.10
C VAL A 54 12.36 13.21 9.51
N GLY A 55 11.90 12.49 10.54
CA GLY A 55 12.24 12.77 11.93
C GLY A 55 13.75 12.70 12.19
N MET A 56 14.41 11.68 11.65
CA MET A 56 15.87 11.54 11.76
C MET A 56 16.62 12.63 10.99
N ALA A 57 16.22 12.92 9.74
CA ALA A 57 16.86 13.94 8.91
C ALA A 57 16.70 15.35 9.52
N ALA A 58 15.50 15.67 10.03
CA ALA A 58 15.22 16.94 10.67
C ALA A 58 16.00 17.10 11.98
N ALA A 59 16.08 16.06 12.82
CA ALA A 59 16.84 16.11 14.07
C ALA A 59 18.33 16.38 13.83
N ALA A 60 18.93 15.68 12.87
CA ALA A 60 20.33 15.92 12.47
C ALA A 60 20.52 17.33 11.87
N GLY A 61 19.58 17.76 11.03
CA GLY A 61 19.62 19.06 10.37
C GLY A 61 19.53 20.24 11.34
N VAL A 62 18.65 20.17 12.34
CA VAL A 62 18.52 21.22 13.36
C VAL A 62 19.82 21.37 14.17
N GLY A 63 20.51 20.28 14.45
CA GLY A 63 21.84 20.32 15.08
C GLY A 63 22.85 21.09 14.24
N VAL A 64 22.95 20.80 12.94
CA VAL A 64 23.85 21.50 12.01
C VAL A 64 23.48 22.98 11.88
N LEU A 65 22.19 23.31 11.93
CA LEU A 65 21.73 24.69 11.80
C LEU A 65 22.16 25.59 12.96
N THR A 66 22.49 25.01 14.12
CA THR A 66 23.03 25.79 15.26
C THR A 66 24.39 26.40 14.96
N GLU A 67 25.21 25.74 14.13
CA GLU A 67 26.55 26.21 13.75
C GLU A 67 26.55 26.85 12.36
N ARG A 68 25.74 26.33 11.43
CA ARG A 68 25.73 26.72 10.01
C ARG A 68 24.32 27.03 9.52
N ARG A 69 23.86 28.26 9.78
CA ARG A 69 22.51 28.73 9.40
C ARG A 69 22.30 28.83 7.88
N ASP A 70 23.40 29.00 7.12
CA ASP A 70 23.42 29.02 5.65
C ASP A 70 22.96 27.68 5.04
N MET A 71 23.08 26.58 5.78
CA MET A 71 22.75 25.23 5.30
C MET A 71 21.26 24.87 5.36
N PHE A 72 20.39 25.80 5.79
CA PHE A 72 18.95 25.56 5.93
C PHE A 72 18.31 24.97 4.66
N GLY A 73 18.64 25.52 3.49
CA GLY A 73 18.10 25.04 2.22
C GLY A 73 18.50 23.59 1.91
N THR A 74 19.76 23.23 2.15
CA THR A 74 20.25 21.85 1.96
C THR A 74 19.57 20.87 2.91
N ILE A 75 19.36 21.26 4.16
CA ILE A 75 18.66 20.45 5.16
C ILE A 75 17.21 20.20 4.73
N LEU A 76 16.52 21.23 4.22
CA LEU A 76 15.16 21.08 3.69
C LEU A 76 15.09 20.11 2.52
N ILE A 77 16.10 20.07 1.64
CA ILE A 77 16.16 19.11 0.53
C ILE A 77 16.22 17.67 1.05
N PHE A 78 17.03 17.39 2.07
CA PHE A 78 17.11 16.05 2.66
C PHE A 78 15.81 15.61 3.34
N VAL A 79 15.14 16.54 4.02
CA VAL A 79 13.81 16.28 4.60
C VAL A 79 12.77 16.02 3.49
N ALA A 80 12.76 16.85 2.44
CA ALA A 80 11.83 16.71 1.32
C ALA A 80 12.01 15.41 0.53
N ILE A 81 13.24 14.90 0.41
CA ILE A 81 13.48 13.57 -0.18
C ILE A 81 12.80 12.46 0.65
N GLY A 82 12.80 12.59 1.98
CA GLY A 82 12.11 11.65 2.88
C GLY A 82 10.58 11.67 2.74
N GLU A 83 9.99 12.84 2.52
CA GLU A 83 8.55 13.01 2.23
C GLU A 83 8.11 12.26 0.95
N GLY A 84 9.03 12.01 0.01
CA GLY A 84 8.72 11.24 -1.20
C GLY A 84 8.10 9.86 -0.91
N ILE A 85 8.47 9.24 0.22
CA ILE A 85 7.94 7.92 0.63
C ILE A 85 6.42 7.96 0.83
N VAL A 86 5.91 8.97 1.57
CA VAL A 86 4.46 9.08 1.82
C VAL A 86 3.72 9.53 0.57
N VAL A 87 4.33 10.35 -0.28
CA VAL A 87 3.75 10.74 -1.57
C VAL A 87 3.52 9.52 -2.45
N TYR A 88 4.46 8.58 -2.53
CA TYR A 88 4.23 7.31 -3.24
C TYR A 88 3.09 6.50 -2.63
N GLY A 89 3.03 6.37 -1.30
CA GLY A 89 1.94 5.66 -0.61
C GLY A 89 0.56 6.30 -0.87
N LEU A 90 0.49 7.62 -0.88
CA LEU A 90 -0.71 8.39 -1.23
C LEU A 90 -1.11 8.15 -2.69
N VAL A 91 -0.15 8.19 -3.62
CA VAL A 91 -0.40 7.92 -5.04
C VAL A 91 -0.99 6.53 -5.23
N PHE A 92 -0.42 5.50 -4.60
CA PHE A 92 -0.96 4.14 -4.69
C PHE A 92 -2.35 4.00 -4.06
N ALA A 93 -2.60 4.66 -2.93
CA ALA A 93 -3.93 4.67 -2.30
C ALA A 93 -4.99 5.34 -3.20
N VAL A 94 -4.64 6.47 -3.82
CA VAL A 94 -5.50 7.18 -4.78
C VAL A 94 -5.71 6.32 -6.03
N LEU A 95 -4.68 5.70 -6.59
CA LEU A 95 -4.81 4.79 -7.72
C LEU A 95 -5.70 3.60 -7.39
N MET A 96 -5.55 2.97 -6.22
CA MET A 96 -6.45 1.88 -5.80
C MET A 96 -7.91 2.33 -5.71
N LEU A 97 -8.17 3.56 -5.27
CA LEU A 97 -9.52 4.10 -5.11
C LEU A 97 -10.15 4.55 -6.44
N PHE A 98 -9.37 5.11 -7.36
CA PHE A 98 -9.87 5.79 -8.56
C PHE A 98 -9.53 5.10 -9.89
N ALA A 99 -8.64 4.11 -9.92
CA ALA A 99 -8.31 3.39 -11.16
C ALA A 99 -9.47 2.53 -11.70
N HIS A 100 -10.62 2.51 -11.02
CA HIS A 100 -11.82 1.81 -11.42
C HIS A 100 -12.78 2.70 -12.25
N VAL A 101 -12.26 3.35 -13.31
CA VAL A 101 -13.10 3.92 -14.39
C VAL A 101 -13.25 2.90 -15.51
#